data_AF-A0A3P8GRW6-F1
#
_entry.id   AF-A0A3P8GRW6-F1
#
_cell.length_a   1.000
_cell.length_b   1.000
_cell.length_c   1.000
_cell.angle_alpha   90.00
_cell.angle_beta   90.00
_cell.angle_gamma   90.00
#
_symmetry.space_group_name_H-M   'P 1'
#
loop_
_entity.id
_entity.type
_entity.pdbx_description
1 polymer ?
#
loop_
_entity_poly.entity_id
_entity_poly.type
_entity_poly.pdbx_seq_one_letter_code
_entity_poly.pdbx_strand_id
1 'polypeptide(L)'
;MFVCCRLYFNSPDDPSRRNTQTVFWLTVECLKALLAPILPYLMEEVESVTWNLLSSQLNDFNQSTTLLERYSSLSLHNYCSVDKSRPCSDWTLCLSAMNRWDKFKNYSNYVNTASSLFHSLTDSLPKGDEHVPSTSPLSSANVHITIATKSQEVYHMLKALHPLESCVSVSSDLCYILRASSISWSCGSYEDKVTDTVGYYNFNLNDMQVSVTFPLGNQTVKCQRCNRHTNNNFKDNLCPRCIQVLDGSSFAKH
;
A
#
# COMPACT_ATOMS: atom_id res chain seq x y z
N MET A 1 -5.08 3.56 -4.73
CA MET A 1 -3.85 3.84 -5.53
C MET A 1 -2.52 3.50 -4.82
N PHE A 2 -2.47 3.30 -3.49
CA PHE A 2 -1.30 2.72 -2.78
C PHE A 2 -0.91 1.32 -3.29
N VAL A 3 -1.95 0.57 -3.61
CA VAL A 3 -1.93 -0.81 -4.08
C VAL A 3 -1.26 -0.94 -5.46
N CYS A 4 -1.43 0.03 -6.36
CA CYS A 4 -0.92 -0.05 -7.73
C CYS A 4 0.61 -0.17 -7.76
N CYS A 5 1.32 0.62 -6.94
CA CYS A 5 2.79 0.56 -6.92
C CYS A 5 3.33 -0.80 -6.46
N ARG A 6 2.61 -1.52 -5.60
CA ARG A 6 3.02 -2.86 -5.11
C ARG A 6 2.57 -3.95 -6.07
N LEU A 7 1.34 -3.90 -6.56
CA LEU A 7 0.78 -4.94 -7.43
C LEU A 7 1.43 -5.00 -8.83
N TYR A 8 1.73 -3.84 -9.43
CA TYR A 8 2.24 -3.77 -10.81
C TYR A 8 3.76 -3.87 -10.92
N PHE A 9 4.50 -3.35 -9.93
CA PHE A 9 5.95 -3.16 -10.07
C PHE A 9 6.81 -4.11 -9.22
N ASN A 10 6.25 -4.84 -8.26
CA ASN A 10 6.99 -5.88 -7.55
C ASN A 10 7.04 -7.19 -8.34
N SER A 11 8.00 -8.04 -7.98
CA SER A 11 8.06 -9.43 -8.49
C SER A 11 6.76 -10.18 -8.18
N PRO A 12 6.31 -11.12 -9.04
CA PRO A 12 5.10 -11.90 -8.82
C PRO A 12 5.04 -12.58 -7.44
N ASP A 13 6.17 -13.08 -6.95
CA ASP A 13 6.30 -13.83 -5.70
C ASP A 13 6.79 -12.99 -4.51
N ASP A 14 6.88 -11.68 -4.68
CA ASP A 14 7.24 -10.78 -3.59
C ASP A 14 6.21 -10.88 -2.44
N PRO A 15 6.63 -11.09 -1.18
CA PRO A 15 5.72 -11.25 -0.05
C PRO A 15 4.82 -10.04 0.15
N SER A 16 5.30 -8.82 -0.10
CA SER A 16 4.49 -7.61 0.04
C SER A 16 3.37 -7.55 -1.01
N ARG A 17 3.64 -8.02 -2.23
CA ARG A 17 2.64 -8.18 -3.29
C ARG A 17 1.62 -9.26 -2.92
N ARG A 18 2.08 -10.45 -2.53
CA ARG A 18 1.22 -11.58 -2.15
C ARG A 18 0.30 -11.23 -0.98
N ASN A 19 0.82 -10.59 0.06
CA ASN A 19 0.01 -10.11 1.20
C ASN A 19 -1.11 -9.16 0.73
N THR A 20 -0.79 -8.23 -0.16
CA THR A 20 -1.80 -7.29 -0.72
C THR A 20 -2.84 -8.04 -1.55
N GLN A 21 -2.43 -9.02 -2.35
CA GLN A 21 -3.34 -9.85 -3.15
C GLN A 21 -4.25 -10.72 -2.29
N THR A 22 -3.74 -11.31 -1.22
CA THR A 22 -4.54 -12.10 -0.28
C THR A 22 -5.61 -11.24 0.38
N VAL A 23 -5.27 -10.05 0.86
CA VAL A 23 -6.25 -9.12 1.45
C VAL A 23 -7.28 -8.69 0.40
N PHE A 24 -6.84 -8.38 -0.82
CA PHE A 24 -7.74 -7.98 -1.90
C PHE A 24 -8.71 -9.12 -2.27
N TRP A 25 -8.19 -10.34 -2.41
CA TRP A 25 -8.98 -11.54 -2.67
C TRP A 25 -10.04 -11.76 -1.60
N LEU A 26 -9.65 -11.81 -0.32
CA LEU A 26 -10.58 -11.97 0.80
C LEU A 26 -11.65 -10.87 0.83
N THR A 27 -11.26 -9.63 0.56
CA THR A 27 -12.20 -8.51 0.51
C THR A 27 -13.22 -8.68 -0.61
N VAL A 28 -12.79 -9.12 -1.79
CA VAL A 28 -13.68 -9.39 -2.93
C VAL A 28 -14.62 -10.56 -2.61
N GLU A 29 -14.14 -11.65 -2.02
CA GLU A 29 -14.99 -12.76 -1.56
C GLU A 29 -16.06 -12.30 -0.57
N CYS A 30 -15.66 -11.52 0.45
CA CYS A 30 -16.60 -10.99 1.43
C CYS A 30 -17.63 -10.03 0.80
N LEU A 31 -17.19 -9.15 -0.12
CA LEU A 31 -18.10 -8.24 -0.83
C LEU A 31 -19.07 -9.01 -1.72
N LYS A 32 -18.61 -10.07 -2.40
CA LYS A 32 -19.48 -10.97 -3.16
C LYS A 32 -20.55 -11.57 -2.28
N ALA A 33 -20.18 -12.14 -1.13
CA ALA A 33 -21.12 -12.71 -0.17
C ALA A 33 -22.17 -11.70 0.31
N LEU A 34 -21.74 -10.47 0.64
CA LEU A 34 -22.61 -9.42 1.16
C LEU A 34 -23.55 -8.86 0.09
N LEU A 35 -23.09 -8.74 -1.16
CA LEU A 35 -23.85 -8.13 -2.25
C LEU A 35 -24.67 -9.14 -3.05
N ALA A 36 -24.38 -10.45 -2.98
CA ALA A 36 -25.09 -11.48 -3.72
C ALA A 36 -26.63 -11.47 -3.53
N PRO A 37 -27.19 -11.20 -2.33
CA PRO A 37 -28.63 -11.10 -2.17
C PRO A 37 -29.26 -9.86 -2.84
N ILE A 38 -28.48 -8.80 -3.05
CA ILE A 38 -28.95 -7.51 -3.58
C ILE A 38 -28.71 -7.45 -5.10
N LEU A 39 -27.53 -7.89 -5.55
CA LEU A 39 -27.06 -7.83 -6.92
C LEU A 39 -26.63 -9.23 -7.42
N PRO A 40 -27.57 -10.19 -7.51
CA PRO A 40 -27.26 -11.59 -7.79
C PRO A 40 -26.53 -11.79 -9.13
N TYR A 41 -27.04 -11.19 -10.21
CA TYR A 41 -26.45 -11.34 -11.55
C TYR A 41 -25.05 -10.73 -11.65
N LEU A 42 -24.85 -9.54 -11.08
CA LEU A 42 -23.54 -8.88 -11.05
C LEU A 42 -22.53 -9.74 -10.28
N MET A 43 -22.92 -10.31 -9.14
CA MET A 43 -22.02 -11.14 -8.34
C MET A 43 -21.71 -12.49 -9.00
N GLU A 44 -22.63 -13.07 -9.78
CA GLU A 44 -22.35 -14.24 -10.62
C GLU A 44 -21.36 -13.92 -11.75
N GLU A 45 -21.47 -12.74 -12.38
CA GLU A 45 -20.49 -12.30 -13.37
C GLU A 45 -19.10 -12.15 -12.74
N VAL A 46 -19.00 -11.49 -11.58
CA VAL A 46 -17.74 -11.35 -10.84
C VAL A 46 -17.18 -12.71 -10.45
N GLU A 47 -18.03 -13.63 -9.99
CA GLU A 47 -17.63 -15.00 -9.65
C GLU A 47 -17.03 -15.72 -10.86
N SER A 48 -17.72 -15.67 -12.01
CA SER A 48 -17.28 -16.33 -13.23
C SER A 48 -15.88 -15.85 -13.66
N VAL A 49 -15.62 -14.54 -13.54
CA VAL A 49 -14.31 -13.95 -13.85
C VAL A 49 -13.26 -14.41 -12.85
N THR A 50 -13.56 -14.40 -11.55
CA THR A 50 -12.62 -14.89 -10.53
C THR A 50 -12.29 -16.37 -10.70
N TRP A 51 -13.26 -17.18 -11.10
CA TRP A 51 -13.09 -18.61 -11.35
C TRP A 51 -12.32 -18.93 -12.60
N ASN A 52 -12.58 -18.26 -13.72
CA ASN A 52 -11.78 -18.45 -14.92
C ASN A 52 -10.29 -18.14 -14.66
N LEU A 53 -10.00 -17.15 -13.81
CA LEU A 53 -8.64 -16.84 -13.41
C LEU A 53 -8.05 -17.93 -12.50
N LEU A 54 -8.81 -18.42 -11.53
CA LEU A 54 -8.35 -19.43 -10.58
C LEU A 54 -8.15 -20.80 -11.24
N SER A 55 -9.07 -21.23 -12.10
CA SER A 55 -8.99 -22.50 -12.84
C SER A 55 -7.80 -22.54 -13.80
N SER A 56 -7.45 -21.39 -14.40
CA SER A 56 -6.23 -21.28 -15.22
C SER A 56 -4.93 -21.43 -14.42
N GLN A 57 -4.97 -21.19 -13.10
CA GLN A 57 -3.80 -21.27 -12.22
C GLN A 57 -3.76 -22.56 -11.38
N LEU A 58 -4.91 -23.18 -11.14
CA LEU A 58 -5.06 -24.39 -10.32
C LEU A 58 -5.78 -25.46 -11.16
N ASN A 59 -5.01 -26.38 -11.72
CA ASN A 59 -5.47 -27.42 -12.66
C ASN A 59 -6.55 -28.38 -12.12
N ASP A 60 -6.88 -28.36 -10.83
CA ASP A 60 -7.70 -29.38 -10.16
C ASP A 60 -9.04 -28.86 -9.57
N PHE A 61 -9.40 -27.59 -9.78
CA PHE A 61 -10.64 -27.04 -9.21
C PHE A 61 -11.83 -27.16 -10.17
N ASN A 62 -12.63 -28.22 -10.01
CA ASN A 62 -13.93 -28.35 -10.66
C ASN A 62 -15.03 -27.78 -9.76
N GLN A 63 -15.69 -26.70 -10.20
CA GLN A 63 -16.87 -26.19 -9.51
C GLN A 63 -18.08 -26.23 -10.43
N SER A 64 -19.07 -27.03 -10.05
CA SER A 64 -20.27 -27.32 -10.83
C SER A 64 -21.49 -26.50 -10.40
N THR A 65 -21.36 -25.60 -9.42
CA THR A 65 -22.47 -24.88 -8.79
C THR A 65 -22.28 -23.37 -8.86
N THR A 66 -23.39 -22.67 -9.13
CA THR A 66 -23.47 -21.21 -9.15
C THR A 66 -23.20 -20.62 -7.76
N LEU A 67 -22.82 -19.35 -7.67
CA LEU A 67 -22.60 -18.66 -6.40
C LEU A 67 -23.87 -18.66 -5.53
N LEU A 68 -25.03 -18.44 -6.13
CA LEU A 68 -26.33 -18.52 -5.44
C LEU A 68 -26.64 -19.92 -4.90
N GLU A 69 -26.33 -20.98 -5.66
CA GLU A 69 -26.49 -22.37 -5.18
C GLU A 69 -25.57 -22.67 -4.00
N ARG A 70 -24.34 -22.13 -3.99
CA ARG A 70 -23.42 -22.28 -2.86
C ARG A 70 -23.92 -21.54 -1.62
N TYR A 71 -24.37 -20.30 -1.74
CA TYR A 71 -24.88 -19.58 -0.58
C TYR A 71 -26.21 -20.14 -0.07
N SER A 72 -27.11 -20.58 -0.96
CA SER A 72 -28.36 -21.23 -0.55
C SER A 72 -28.14 -22.59 0.11
N SER A 73 -27.20 -23.40 -0.38
CA SER A 73 -26.83 -24.68 0.25
C SER A 73 -26.12 -24.49 1.60
N LEU A 74 -25.25 -23.48 1.73
CA LEU A 74 -24.62 -23.09 3.00
C LEU A 74 -25.63 -22.56 4.03
N SER A 75 -26.74 -21.97 3.58
CA SER A 75 -27.82 -21.50 4.46
C SER A 75 -28.65 -22.66 5.04
N LEU A 76 -28.69 -23.81 4.36
CA LEU A 76 -29.57 -24.94 4.70
C LEU A 76 -28.81 -26.14 5.28
N HIS A 77 -27.52 -26.29 5.00
CA HIS A 77 -26.69 -27.37 5.54
C HIS A 77 -25.56 -26.83 6.42
N ASN A 78 -25.53 -27.34 7.66
CA ASN A 78 -24.42 -27.31 8.64
C ASN A 78 -24.38 -26.20 9.70
N TYR A 79 -25.38 -26.17 10.59
CA TYR A 79 -25.20 -25.66 11.97
C TYR A 79 -25.22 -26.74 13.07
N CYS A 80 -25.45 -28.02 12.76
CA CYS A 80 -25.64 -29.05 13.82
C CYS A 80 -24.54 -30.10 13.96
N SER A 81 -23.45 -30.09 13.19
CA SER A 81 -22.36 -31.04 13.41
C SER A 81 -20.99 -30.45 13.05
N VAL A 82 -20.52 -29.53 13.88
CA VAL A 82 -19.10 -29.15 13.88
C VAL A 82 -18.33 -30.25 14.62
N ASP A 83 -17.57 -31.04 13.86
CA ASP A 83 -16.65 -32.03 14.41
C ASP A 83 -15.55 -31.29 15.19
N LYS A 84 -15.60 -31.40 16.53
CA LYS A 84 -14.70 -30.68 17.46
C LYS A 84 -13.22 -31.10 17.34
N SER A 85 -12.92 -32.16 16.57
CA SER A 85 -11.58 -32.74 16.44
C SER A 85 -10.72 -32.08 15.36
N ARG A 86 -11.30 -31.27 14.47
CA ARG A 86 -10.58 -30.49 13.45
C ARG A 86 -10.87 -29.01 13.66
N PRO A 87 -9.87 -28.16 13.95
CA PRO A 87 -10.08 -26.72 14.02
C PRO A 87 -10.23 -26.21 12.58
N CYS A 88 -11.42 -26.36 12.01
CA CYS A 88 -11.74 -25.92 10.66
C CYS A 88 -12.99 -25.04 10.70
N SER A 89 -12.93 -23.99 11.51
CA SER A 89 -13.90 -22.91 11.38
C SER A 89 -13.14 -21.62 11.23
N ASP A 90 -13.29 -20.98 10.07
CA ASP A 90 -12.92 -19.60 9.81
C ASP A 90 -13.35 -18.68 10.95
N TRP A 91 -14.42 -19.06 11.68
CA TRP A 91 -14.87 -18.43 12.91
C TRP A 91 -13.83 -18.33 14.03
N THR A 92 -12.99 -19.34 14.27
CA THR A 92 -11.94 -19.30 15.32
C THR A 92 -10.79 -18.40 14.89
N LEU A 93 -10.49 -18.38 13.60
CA LEU A 93 -9.54 -17.44 12.98
C LEU A 93 -10.06 -16.01 13.09
N CYS A 94 -11.33 -15.77 12.76
CA CYS A 94 -12.02 -14.50 12.97
C CYS A 94 -12.05 -14.09 14.44
N LEU A 95 -12.36 -15.01 15.38
CA LEU A 95 -12.32 -14.73 16.81
C LEU A 95 -10.91 -14.36 17.27
N SER A 96 -9.89 -15.06 16.79
CA SER A 96 -8.49 -14.76 17.10
C SER A 96 -8.02 -13.43 16.52
N ALA A 97 -8.56 -13.05 15.36
CA ALA A 97 -8.35 -11.74 14.74
C ALA A 97 -9.08 -10.63 15.52
N MET A 98 -10.31 -10.90 15.98
CA MET A 98 -11.08 -10.02 16.86
C MET A 98 -10.39 -9.84 18.22
N ASN A 99 -9.71 -10.86 18.75
CA ASN A 99 -8.90 -10.74 19.97
C ASN A 99 -7.69 -9.79 19.80
N ARG A 100 -7.31 -9.46 18.56
CA ARG A 100 -6.26 -8.47 18.24
C ARG A 100 -6.84 -7.19 17.62
N TRP A 101 -8.14 -6.98 17.73
CA TRP A 101 -8.84 -5.85 17.13
C TRP A 101 -8.27 -4.51 17.56
N ASP A 102 -7.87 -4.36 18.83
CA ASP A 102 -7.28 -3.11 19.33
C ASP A 102 -5.98 -2.75 18.61
N LYS A 103 -5.13 -3.75 18.33
CA LYS A 103 -3.90 -3.54 17.54
C LYS A 103 -4.25 -3.14 16.12
N PHE A 104 -5.21 -3.83 15.49
CA PHE A 104 -5.67 -3.50 14.15
C PHE A 104 -6.23 -2.07 14.07
N LYS A 105 -7.05 -1.68 15.05
CA LYS A 105 -7.62 -0.34 15.18
C LYS A 105 -6.53 0.73 15.26
N ASN A 106 -5.47 0.49 16.04
CA ASN A 106 -4.33 1.40 16.11
C ASN A 106 -3.61 1.55 14.77
N TYR A 107 -3.33 0.44 14.07
CA TYR A 107 -2.73 0.49 12.73
C TYR A 107 -3.63 1.18 11.71
N SER A 108 -4.95 0.97 11.78
CA SER A 108 -5.91 1.68 10.92
C SER A 108 -5.87 3.18 11.17
N ASN A 109 -5.82 3.61 12.44
CA ASN A 109 -5.67 5.02 12.79
C ASN A 109 -4.36 5.60 12.24
N TYR A 110 -3.25 4.89 12.35
CA TYR A 110 -1.95 5.32 11.79
C TYR A 110 -2.02 5.57 10.29
N VAL A 111 -2.65 4.66 9.53
CA VAL A 111 -2.82 4.81 8.09
C VAL A 111 -3.75 5.98 7.75
N ASN A 112 -4.83 6.16 8.51
CA ASN A 112 -5.76 7.28 8.33
C ASN A 112 -5.08 8.64 8.58
N THR A 113 -4.29 8.75 9.65
CA THR A 113 -3.52 9.97 9.95
C THR A 113 -2.50 10.27 8.86
N ALA A 114 -1.76 9.26 8.38
CA ALA A 114 -0.82 9.44 7.28
C ALA A 114 -1.52 9.84 5.97
N SER A 115 -2.72 9.29 5.70
CA SER A 115 -3.53 9.69 4.54
C SER A 115 -4.07 11.11 4.67
N SER A 116 -4.50 11.52 5.87
CA SER A 116 -4.91 12.90 6.14
C SER A 116 -3.75 13.87 5.91
N LEU A 117 -2.55 13.52 6.39
CA LEU A 117 -1.34 14.30 6.18
C LEU A 117 -1.00 14.43 4.70
N PHE A 118 -1.13 13.35 3.92
CA PHE A 118 -0.99 13.40 2.46
C PHE A 118 -1.96 14.43 1.85
N HIS A 119 -3.25 14.38 2.19
CA HIS A 119 -4.24 15.31 1.65
C HIS A 119 -3.93 16.76 2.04
N SER A 120 -3.63 17.03 3.31
CA SER A 120 -3.25 18.35 3.79
C SER A 120 -2.01 18.91 3.08
N LEU A 121 -1.00 18.08 2.82
CA LEU A 121 0.18 18.49 2.05
C LEU A 121 -0.18 18.82 0.60
N THR A 122 -0.98 17.96 -0.06
CA THR A 122 -1.37 18.19 -1.46
C THR A 122 -2.23 19.43 -1.65
N ASP A 123 -3.03 19.80 -0.64
CA ASP A 123 -3.83 21.02 -0.68
C ASP A 123 -3.02 22.27 -0.36
N SER A 124 -1.96 22.14 0.44
CA SER A 124 -1.08 23.25 0.84
C SER A 124 0.02 23.57 -0.20
N LEU A 125 0.35 22.63 -1.08
CA LEU A 125 1.32 22.83 -2.15
C LEU A 125 0.80 23.80 -3.22
N PRO A 126 1.62 24.74 -3.72
CA PRO A 126 1.18 25.69 -4.74
C PRO A 126 0.83 24.96 -6.04
N LYS A 127 -0.41 25.16 -6.51
CA LYS A 127 -0.92 24.59 -7.76
C LYS A 127 -0.57 25.55 -8.90
N GLY A 128 0.36 25.16 -9.77
CA GLY A 128 0.76 25.96 -10.94
C GLY A 128 2.26 26.22 -11.08
N ASP A 129 3.06 25.74 -10.13
CA ASP A 129 4.51 25.83 -10.20
C ASP A 129 5.06 24.77 -11.18
N GLU A 130 5.98 25.14 -12.08
CA GLU A 130 6.52 24.22 -13.12
C GLU A 130 7.16 22.95 -12.53
N HIS A 131 7.59 23.03 -11.27
CA HIS A 131 8.30 21.96 -10.56
C HIS A 131 7.37 20.96 -9.86
N VAL A 132 6.07 21.27 -9.72
CA VAL A 132 5.10 20.40 -9.06
C VAL A 132 4.26 19.66 -10.11
N PRO A 133 4.40 18.33 -10.25
CA PRO A 133 3.63 17.57 -11.23
C PRO A 133 2.13 17.61 -10.93
N SER A 134 1.31 18.00 -11.91
CA SER A 134 -0.14 18.20 -11.76
C SER A 134 -0.92 16.95 -11.34
N THR A 135 -0.44 15.75 -11.69
CA THR A 135 -1.14 14.48 -11.41
C THR A 135 -0.68 13.79 -10.13
N SER A 136 0.54 14.09 -9.65
CA SER A 136 1.13 13.47 -8.46
C SER A 136 2.18 14.40 -7.85
N PRO A 137 1.75 15.40 -7.06
CA PRO A 137 2.59 16.54 -6.66
C PRO A 137 3.81 16.14 -5.84
N LEU A 138 3.76 15.01 -5.13
CA LEU A 138 4.86 14.51 -4.31
C LEU A 138 5.75 13.47 -5.00
N SER A 139 5.46 13.06 -6.24
CA SER A 139 6.18 11.95 -6.92
C SER A 139 7.66 12.23 -7.20
N SER A 140 8.05 13.51 -7.26
CA SER A 140 9.43 14.00 -7.37
C SER A 140 10.01 14.51 -6.05
N ALA A 141 9.19 14.63 -5.02
CA ALA A 141 9.56 15.28 -3.77
C ALA A 141 10.23 14.31 -2.80
N ASN A 142 11.25 14.82 -2.10
CA ASN A 142 11.79 14.24 -0.88
C ASN A 142 11.09 14.91 0.30
N VAL A 143 10.33 14.13 1.07
CA VAL A 143 9.56 14.62 2.22
C VAL A 143 10.34 14.31 3.48
N HIS A 144 10.64 15.33 4.28
CA HIS A 144 11.22 15.17 5.61
C HIS A 144 10.21 15.64 6.67
N ILE A 145 9.97 14.80 7.67
CA ILE A 145 9.01 15.08 8.75
C ILE A 145 9.79 15.25 10.05
N THR A 146 9.72 16.44 10.64
CA THR A 146 10.28 16.73 11.96
C THR A 146 9.17 16.77 13.00
N ILE A 147 9.45 16.18 14.15
CA ILE A 147 8.54 16.24 15.30
C ILE A 147 9.24 17.01 16.44
N ALA A 148 8.61 18.10 16.87
CA ALA A 148 9.17 19.02 17.87
C ALA A 148 9.16 18.47 19.31
N THR A 149 8.16 17.64 19.66
CA THR A 149 8.02 17.00 20.97
C THR A 149 7.45 15.61 20.79
N LYS A 150 7.77 14.65 21.66
CA LYS A 150 7.27 13.27 21.61
C LYS A 150 5.74 13.20 21.80
N SER A 151 4.95 13.69 20.85
CA SER A 151 3.55 13.31 20.73
C SER A 151 3.56 11.79 20.53
N GLN A 152 3.19 11.08 21.59
CA GLN A 152 3.42 9.65 21.72
C GLN A 152 2.79 8.89 20.54
N GLU A 153 1.62 9.34 20.09
CA GLU A 153 0.87 8.76 18.98
C GLU A 153 1.54 8.93 17.62
N VAL A 154 2.01 10.14 17.29
CA VAL A 154 2.67 10.42 16.01
C VAL A 154 4.02 9.71 15.95
N TYR A 155 4.76 9.72 17.05
CA TYR A 155 6.02 8.99 17.15
C TYR A 155 5.80 7.48 16.95
N HIS A 156 4.79 6.89 17.59
CA HIS A 156 4.45 5.48 17.40
C HIS A 156 3.97 5.18 15.97
N MET A 157 3.20 6.07 15.36
CA MET A 157 2.79 5.97 13.96
C MET A 157 4.00 5.98 13.02
N LEU A 158 4.89 6.97 13.14
CA LEU A 158 6.07 7.07 12.28
C LEU A 158 7.00 5.88 12.48
N LYS A 159 7.23 5.44 13.72
CA LYS A 159 8.02 4.25 14.01
C LYS A 159 7.39 2.96 13.47
N ALA A 160 6.06 2.88 13.43
CA ALA A 160 5.36 1.74 12.86
C ALA A 160 5.44 1.69 11.33
N LEU A 161 5.31 2.85 10.66
CA LEU A 161 5.29 2.96 9.19
C LEU A 161 6.68 3.17 8.56
N HIS A 162 7.63 3.69 9.34
CA HIS A 162 9.03 3.87 9.01
C HIS A 162 9.92 3.62 10.25
N PRO A 163 10.39 2.37 10.46
CA PRO A 163 11.08 1.99 11.68
C PRO A 163 12.43 2.70 11.93
N LEU A 164 13.09 3.17 10.88
CA LEU A 164 14.42 3.77 10.94
C LEU A 164 14.30 5.29 11.09
N GLU A 165 14.75 5.82 12.22
CA GLU A 165 14.80 7.26 12.45
C GLU A 165 15.95 7.89 11.65
N SER A 166 15.73 9.09 11.10
CA SER A 166 16.69 9.90 10.34
C SER A 166 17.30 9.22 9.10
N CYS A 167 16.71 8.12 8.63
CA CYS A 167 17.14 7.43 7.42
C CYS A 167 16.26 7.85 6.22
N VAL A 168 16.88 8.10 5.06
CA VAL A 168 16.14 8.31 3.82
C VAL A 168 15.71 6.97 3.25
N SER A 169 14.41 6.78 3.07
CA SER A 169 13.84 5.55 2.52
C SER A 169 12.95 5.81 1.31
N VAL A 170 13.18 4.99 0.28
CA VAL A 170 12.42 4.98 -0.98
C VAL A 170 11.31 3.91 -0.96
N SER A 171 11.34 3.00 0.02
CA SER A 171 10.53 1.78 0.07
C SER A 171 9.78 1.57 1.38
N SER A 172 9.74 2.56 2.28
CA SER A 172 8.95 2.47 3.52
C SER A 172 7.45 2.54 3.27
N ASP A 173 6.64 1.98 4.19
CA ASP A 173 5.17 2.05 4.11
C ASP A 173 4.70 3.51 4.06
N LEU A 174 5.33 4.38 4.85
CA LEU A 174 5.04 5.81 4.84
C LEU A 174 5.35 6.47 3.48
N CYS A 175 6.45 6.10 2.81
CA CYS A 175 6.78 6.57 1.46
C CYS A 175 5.70 6.15 0.44
N TYR A 176 5.20 4.91 0.54
CA TYR A 176 4.08 4.48 -0.29
C TYR A 176 2.80 5.26 0.02
N ILE A 177 2.50 5.53 1.30
CA ILE A 177 1.30 6.25 1.74
C ILE A 177 1.34 7.74 1.34
N LEU A 178 2.50 8.39 1.35
CA LEU A 178 2.63 9.77 0.90
C LEU A 178 2.86 9.90 -0.61
N ARG A 179 3.07 8.78 -1.32
CA ARG A 179 3.42 8.74 -2.75
C ARG A 179 4.63 9.62 -3.09
N ALA A 180 5.55 9.72 -2.14
CA ALA A 180 6.76 10.52 -2.26
C ALA A 180 7.84 9.76 -3.06
N SER A 181 8.86 10.49 -3.53
CA SER A 181 10.08 9.91 -4.09
C SER A 181 10.90 9.24 -2.99
N SER A 182 11.16 9.99 -1.93
CA SER A 182 11.80 9.50 -0.72
C SER A 182 11.20 10.14 0.52
N ILE A 183 11.35 9.48 1.65
CA ILE A 183 10.89 9.99 2.94
C ILE A 183 11.96 9.81 4.01
N SER A 184 12.01 10.76 4.93
CA SER A 184 12.76 10.63 6.16
C SER A 184 11.99 11.32 7.29
N TRP A 185 12.27 10.94 8.53
CA TRP A 185 11.72 11.65 9.68
C TRP A 185 12.74 11.71 10.80
N SER A 186 12.66 12.74 11.64
CA SER A 186 13.55 12.91 12.78
C SER A 186 12.81 13.50 13.99
N CYS A 187 13.28 13.16 15.19
CA CYS A 187 12.79 13.75 16.44
C CYS A 187 13.72 14.89 16.88
N GLY A 188 13.16 16.09 17.10
CA GLY A 188 13.90 17.28 17.54
C GLY A 188 14.16 18.29 16.43
N SER A 189 15.06 19.24 16.69
CA SER A 189 15.45 20.27 15.72
C SER A 189 16.31 19.64 14.62
N TYR A 190 15.75 19.53 13.43
CA TYR A 190 16.52 19.18 12.24
C TYR A 190 17.18 20.45 11.69
N GLU A 191 18.52 20.50 11.74
CA GLU A 191 19.28 21.48 10.99
C GLU A 191 19.31 21.03 9.52
N ASP A 192 18.53 21.71 8.71
CA ASP A 192 18.40 21.43 7.29
C ASP A 192 19.72 21.74 6.58
N LYS A 193 20.48 20.71 6.21
CA LYS A 193 21.62 20.86 5.28
C LYS A 193 21.05 21.03 3.88
N VAL A 194 20.50 22.21 3.58
CA VAL A 194 20.02 22.56 2.26
C VAL A 194 21.23 22.67 1.33
N THR A 195 21.51 21.59 0.61
CA THR A 195 22.42 21.60 -0.53
C THR A 195 21.59 21.34 -1.78
N ASP A 196 21.41 22.40 -2.57
CA ASP A 196 20.85 22.45 -3.92
C ASP A 196 19.44 21.86 -4.11
N THR A 197 18.40 22.70 -3.92
CA THR A 197 16.99 22.36 -4.22
C THR A 197 16.33 23.42 -5.08
N VAL A 198 15.36 23.02 -5.92
CA VAL A 198 14.62 23.92 -6.83
C VAL A 198 13.37 24.48 -6.17
N GLY A 199 12.74 23.69 -5.31
CA GLY A 199 11.59 24.08 -4.52
C GLY A 199 11.73 23.54 -3.11
N TYR A 200 11.59 24.43 -2.14
CA TYR A 200 11.64 24.10 -0.72
C TYR A 200 10.39 24.66 -0.05
N TYR A 201 9.59 23.77 0.53
CA TYR A 201 8.32 24.13 1.14
C TYR A 201 8.25 23.59 2.55
N ASN A 202 8.08 24.49 3.52
CA ASN A 202 7.88 24.13 4.92
C ASN A 202 6.44 24.36 5.32
N PHE A 203 5.83 23.31 5.87
CA PHE A 203 4.49 23.35 6.39
C PHE A 203 4.52 22.98 7.87
N ASN A 204 3.85 23.76 8.69
CA ASN A 204 3.53 23.37 10.05
C ASN A 204 2.12 22.78 10.03
N LEU A 205 2.04 21.46 10.20
CA LEU A 205 0.79 20.71 10.21
C LEU A 205 0.63 20.08 11.60
N ASN A 206 -0.24 20.68 12.42
CA ASN A 206 -0.45 20.30 13.82
C ASN A 206 0.87 20.37 14.61
N ASP A 207 1.31 19.25 15.20
CA ASP A 207 2.57 19.08 15.96
C ASP A 207 3.74 18.59 15.09
N MET A 208 3.54 18.52 13.77
CA MET A 208 4.56 18.10 12.81
C MET A 208 5.00 19.29 11.96
N GLN A 209 6.30 19.46 11.82
CA GLN A 209 6.86 20.31 10.80
C GLN A 209 7.28 19.40 9.63
N VAL A 210 6.76 19.69 8.45
CA VAL A 210 7.02 18.90 7.25
C VAL A 210 7.73 19.77 6.25
N SER A 211 8.96 19.39 5.90
CA SER A 211 9.70 19.99 4.81
C SER A 211 9.59 19.12 3.56
N VAL A 212 9.19 19.74 2.47
CA VAL A 212 9.05 19.11 1.16
C VAL A 212 10.10 19.74 0.25
N THR A 213 11.03 18.91 -0.21
CA THR A 213 12.16 19.35 -1.03
C THR A 213 12.09 18.72 -2.41
N PHE A 214 12.20 19.56 -3.44
CA PHE A 214 12.26 19.14 -4.83
C PHE A 214 13.71 19.22 -5.32
N PRO A 215 14.31 18.08 -5.69
CA PRO A 215 15.69 18.05 -6.17
C PRO A 215 15.81 18.74 -7.54
N LEU A 216 17.03 19.19 -7.89
CA LEU A 216 17.28 19.77 -9.21
C LEU A 216 16.94 18.78 -10.32
N GLY A 217 16.31 19.28 -11.39
CA GLY A 217 15.93 18.47 -12.55
C GLY A 217 17.08 17.71 -13.21
N ASN A 218 18.33 18.18 -13.00
CA ASN A 218 19.54 17.52 -13.50
C ASN A 218 20.06 16.40 -12.59
N GLN A 219 19.55 16.30 -11.35
CA GLN A 219 19.99 15.34 -10.34
C GLN A 219 19.05 14.15 -10.20
N THR A 220 17.80 14.24 -10.66
CA THR A 220 16.86 13.12 -10.58
C THR A 220 16.21 12.79 -11.90
N VAL A 221 16.21 11.50 -12.24
CA VAL A 221 15.53 10.97 -13.42
C VAL A 221 14.28 10.21 -13.02
N LYS A 222 13.21 10.42 -13.80
CA LYS A 222 11.95 9.71 -13.66
C LYS A 222 12.09 8.28 -14.20
N CYS A 223 11.81 7.30 -13.35
CA CYS A 223 11.79 5.89 -13.73
C CYS A 223 10.68 5.60 -14.74
N GLN A 224 11.00 5.04 -15.90
CA GLN A 224 10.00 4.76 -16.94
C GLN A 224 8.98 3.68 -16.54
N ARG A 225 9.35 2.77 -15.63
CA ARG A 225 8.45 1.70 -15.17
C ARG A 225 7.52 2.17 -14.05
N CYS A 226 8.07 2.62 -12.93
CA CYS A 226 7.26 2.95 -11.74
C CYS A 226 6.90 4.44 -11.62
N ASN A 227 7.36 5.28 -12.56
CA ASN A 227 7.13 6.73 -12.60
C ASN A 227 7.63 7.53 -11.38
N ARG A 228 8.47 6.94 -10.53
CA ARG A 228 9.13 7.63 -9.40
C ARG A 228 10.44 8.26 -9.81
N HIS A 229 10.80 9.36 -9.17
CA HIS A 229 12.10 10.01 -9.38
C HIS A 229 13.20 9.31 -8.59
N THR A 230 14.41 9.25 -9.15
CA THR A 230 15.57 8.65 -8.48
C THR A 230 16.83 9.44 -8.79
N ASN A 231 17.75 9.48 -7.84
CA ASN A 231 18.96 10.30 -7.92
C ASN A 231 20.03 9.76 -8.90
N ASN A 232 19.82 8.58 -9.49
CA ASN A 232 20.87 7.89 -10.24
C ASN A 232 20.39 7.49 -11.64
N ASN A 233 21.20 7.86 -12.64
CA ASN A 233 21.13 7.34 -14.02
C ASN A 233 21.57 5.88 -14.06
N PHE A 234 20.73 4.99 -13.55
CA PHE A 234 20.91 3.57 -13.81
C PHE A 234 20.48 3.22 -15.25
N LYS A 235 20.94 2.07 -15.72
CA LYS A 235 20.68 1.51 -17.05
C LYS A 235 19.20 1.70 -17.45
N ASP A 236 18.98 2.24 -18.65
CA ASP A 236 17.66 2.41 -19.29
C ASP A 236 16.64 3.31 -18.54
N ASN A 237 17.10 4.28 -17.73
CA ASN A 237 16.22 5.17 -16.95
C ASN A 237 15.28 4.41 -15.99
N LEU A 238 15.78 3.33 -15.38
CA LEU A 238 15.04 2.51 -14.42
C LEU A 238 15.58 2.67 -13.00
N CYS A 239 14.69 2.62 -12.01
CA CYS A 239 15.11 2.64 -10.61
C CYS A 239 15.72 1.28 -10.18
N PRO A 240 16.60 1.25 -9.15
CA PRO A 240 17.20 0.00 -8.65
C PRO A 240 16.19 -1.10 -8.35
N ARG A 241 15.03 -0.73 -7.78
CA ARG A 241 13.92 -1.65 -7.50
C ARG A 241 13.37 -2.28 -8.78
N CYS A 242 13.13 -1.47 -9.80
CA CYS A 242 12.57 -1.96 -11.07
C CYS A 242 13.59 -2.84 -11.82
N ILE A 243 14.87 -2.49 -11.75
CA ILE A 243 15.97 -3.29 -12.31
C ILE A 243 16.01 -4.65 -11.63
N GLN A 244 16.04 -4.70 -10.29
CA GLN A 244 16.02 -5.96 -9.53
C GLN A 244 14.84 -6.86 -9.89
N VAL A 245 13.66 -6.29 -10.12
CA VAL A 245 12.49 -7.08 -10.52
C VAL A 245 12.61 -7.62 -11.95
N LEU A 246 13.22 -6.86 -12.87
CA LEU A 246 13.46 -7.32 -14.24
C LEU A 246 14.57 -8.39 -14.28
N ASP A 247 15.66 -8.17 -13.56
CA ASP A 247 16.77 -9.12 -13.46
C ASP A 247 16.34 -10.41 -12.74
N GLY A 248 15.51 -10.32 -11.70
CA GLY A 248 14.94 -11.50 -11.05
C GLY A 248 13.97 -12.27 -11.95
N SER A 249 13.30 -11.58 -12.89
CA SER A 249 12.36 -12.22 -13.83
C SER A 249 13.03 -12.95 -15.00
N SER A 250 14.29 -12.62 -15.33
CA SER A 250 15.06 -13.33 -16.36
C SER A 250 15.63 -14.65 -15.85
N PHE A 251 15.97 -14.77 -14.56
CA PHE A 251 16.39 -16.03 -13.95
C PHE A 251 15.25 -17.04 -13.73
N ALA A 252 13.99 -16.58 -13.66
CA ALA A 252 12.83 -17.46 -13.52
C ALA A 252 12.33 -18.07 -14.85
N LYS A 253 13.01 -17.78 -15.97
CA LYS A 253 12.66 -18.27 -17.31
C LYS A 253 13.62 -19.36 -17.85
N HIS A 254 14.50 -19.91 -17.01
CA HIS A 254 15.37 -21.04 -17.35
C HIS A 254 15.11 -22.24 -16.46
#